data_AF-A0AA39VUA4-F1
#
_entry.id   AF-A0AA39VUA4-F1
#
_cell.length_a   1.000
_cell.length_b   1.000
_cell.length_c   1.000
_cell.angle_alpha   90.00
_cell.angle_beta   90.00
_cell.angle_gamma   90.00
#
_symmetry.space_group_name_H-M   'P 1'
#
loop_
_entity.id
_entity.type
_entity.pdbx_description
1 polymer ?
#
loop_
_entity_poly.entity_id
_entity_poly.type
_entity_poly.pdbx_seq_one_letter_code
_entity_poly.pdbx_strand_id
1 'polypeptide(L)'
;MGKKAKSSRKGKKAWRANISTEDIEDFFEKSTKDAHSGGSLSQLPNDSLFYVDSSKDLSVKQKIEKHRQKVLRVDSVLQKNPFVQAVPSSKSKPKKSIKKQKDVLKEKDATLDCPMDDSVIASGMLDIWANEGDNKSKKVSKPSVIPAVEVEAPGCSFNPTYESHQESLAQAVAEEMQKVYQNELGPEPIPFTVSGHAIDDEDRYFLEVDNASDDEGNVENLSENAHENSLPDIIQEIAKEDEENKKRHMRRLVAKQERLKVRPPRLGRHKFEPAPTQVLLSEEINGSLRKLKGCSTLAKDRFKSLEKRGIIYPMKGKRK
;
A
#
# COMPACT_ATOMS: atom_id res chain seq x y z
N MET A 1 -60.09 -50.25 -16.92
CA MET A 1 -58.91 -49.73 -16.20
C MET A 1 -58.86 -48.22 -16.37
N GLY A 2 -59.18 -47.44 -15.33
CA GLY A 2 -59.10 -45.98 -15.39
C GLY A 2 -58.71 -45.41 -14.02
N LYS A 3 -57.45 -44.99 -13.87
CA LYS A 3 -56.98 -44.39 -12.60
C LYS A 3 -57.56 -42.99 -12.48
N LYS A 4 -58.34 -42.74 -11.42
CA LYS A 4 -58.88 -41.40 -11.10
C LYS A 4 -57.73 -40.46 -10.70
N ALA A 5 -57.76 -39.23 -11.20
CA ALA A 5 -56.76 -38.20 -10.93
C ALA A 5 -56.74 -37.84 -9.43
N LYS A 6 -55.55 -37.75 -8.84
CA LYS A 6 -55.37 -37.37 -7.43
C LYS A 6 -55.62 -35.86 -7.28
N SER A 7 -56.66 -35.47 -6.55
CA SER A 7 -56.89 -34.07 -6.19
C SER A 7 -55.75 -33.52 -5.33
N SER A 8 -55.26 -32.33 -5.66
CA SER A 8 -54.16 -31.64 -4.96
C SER A 8 -54.39 -31.61 -3.44
N ARG A 9 -53.42 -32.13 -2.66
CA ARG A 9 -53.47 -32.25 -1.19
C ARG A 9 -53.05 -30.98 -0.45
N LYS A 10 -53.08 -29.79 -1.07
CA LYS A 10 -52.79 -28.55 -0.35
C LYS A 10 -54.06 -28.03 0.32
N GLY A 11 -54.16 -28.24 1.64
CA GLY A 11 -55.23 -27.67 2.46
C GLY A 11 -55.17 -26.13 2.53
N LYS A 12 -56.25 -25.49 3.02
CA LYS A 12 -56.38 -24.02 3.10
C LYS A 12 -55.20 -23.33 3.81
N LYS A 13 -54.55 -23.99 4.77
CA LYS A 13 -53.37 -23.46 5.48
C LYS A 13 -52.15 -23.32 4.55
N ALA A 14 -51.96 -24.25 3.62
CA ALA A 14 -50.88 -24.17 2.63
C ALA A 14 -51.17 -23.10 1.55
N TRP A 15 -52.43 -22.76 1.31
CA TRP A 15 -52.80 -21.64 0.45
C TRP A 15 -52.49 -20.30 1.12
N ARG A 16 -52.85 -20.12 2.40
CA ARG A 16 -52.52 -18.90 3.15
C ARG A 16 -51.02 -18.63 3.26
N ALA A 17 -50.19 -19.68 3.33
CA ALA A 17 -48.74 -19.54 3.38
C ALA A 17 -48.08 -19.28 2.01
N ASN A 18 -48.77 -19.52 0.90
CA ASN A 18 -48.23 -19.29 -0.46
C ASN A 18 -48.81 -18.03 -1.12
N ILE A 19 -49.71 -17.31 -0.45
CA ILE A 19 -50.18 -15.99 -0.90
C ILE A 19 -49.28 -14.99 -0.19
N SER A 20 -48.41 -14.31 -0.96
CA SER A 20 -47.55 -13.27 -0.40
C SER A 20 -48.42 -12.11 0.12
N THR A 21 -48.17 -11.69 1.35
CA THR A 21 -48.71 -10.45 1.94
C THR A 21 -47.73 -9.29 1.80
N GLU A 22 -46.57 -9.51 1.18
CA GLU A 22 -45.48 -8.55 1.08
C GLU A 22 -45.92 -7.27 0.36
N ASP A 23 -46.73 -7.36 -0.69
CA ASP A 23 -47.25 -6.18 -1.41
C ASP A 23 -48.08 -5.26 -0.52
N ILE A 24 -48.81 -5.83 0.45
CA ILE A 24 -49.65 -5.09 1.39
C ILE A 24 -48.77 -4.44 2.46
N GLU A 25 -47.82 -5.20 3.00
CA GLU A 25 -46.85 -4.72 3.99
C GLU A 25 -45.97 -3.60 3.42
N ASP A 26 -45.47 -3.77 2.20
CA ASP A 26 -44.71 -2.78 1.44
C ASP A 26 -45.49 -1.48 1.23
N PHE A 27 -46.79 -1.58 0.94
CA PHE A 27 -47.66 -0.41 0.78
C PHE A 27 -47.78 0.36 2.09
N PHE A 28 -47.99 -0.32 3.22
CA PHE A 28 -48.05 0.33 4.53
C PHE A 28 -46.70 0.94 4.92
N GLU A 29 -45.59 0.25 4.67
CA GLU A 29 -44.27 0.79 4.94
C GLU A 29 -43.97 2.04 4.10
N LYS A 30 -44.28 2.01 2.79
CA LYS A 30 -44.12 3.15 1.89
C LYS A 30 -45.00 4.32 2.32
N SER A 31 -46.27 4.06 2.67
CA SER A 31 -47.18 5.10 3.16
C SER A 31 -46.67 5.74 4.47
N THR A 32 -46.09 4.95 5.37
CA THR A 32 -45.54 5.44 6.64
C THR A 32 -44.28 6.29 6.39
N LYS A 33 -43.40 5.83 5.50
CA LYS A 33 -42.18 6.56 5.10
C LYS A 33 -42.55 7.88 4.41
N ASP A 34 -43.49 7.86 3.47
CA ASP A 34 -43.98 9.06 2.77
C ASP A 34 -44.63 10.06 3.73
N ALA A 35 -45.39 9.60 4.73
CA ALA A 35 -45.94 10.47 5.77
C ALA A 35 -44.85 11.13 6.63
N HIS A 36 -43.78 10.39 6.95
CA HIS A 36 -42.65 10.93 7.72
C HIS A 36 -41.75 11.86 6.88
N SER A 37 -41.63 11.65 5.58
CA SER A 37 -40.82 12.49 4.67
C SER A 37 -41.57 13.72 4.13
N GLY A 38 -42.83 13.93 4.55
CA GLY A 38 -43.63 15.09 4.16
C GLY A 38 -44.37 14.95 2.82
N GLY A 39 -44.55 13.73 2.32
CA GLY A 39 -45.28 13.41 1.09
C GLY A 39 -44.51 12.48 0.16
N SER A 40 -45.21 11.98 -0.86
CA SER A 40 -44.62 11.12 -1.90
C SER A 40 -43.85 11.96 -2.92
N LEU A 41 -42.54 11.73 -3.06
CA LEU A 41 -41.68 12.48 -3.97
C LEU A 41 -42.13 12.37 -5.44
N SER A 42 -42.80 11.29 -5.84
CA SER A 42 -43.35 11.11 -7.18
C SER A 42 -44.54 12.02 -7.50
N GLN A 43 -45.20 12.60 -6.48
CA GLN A 43 -46.33 13.52 -6.66
C GLN A 43 -45.88 14.98 -6.79
N LEU A 44 -44.67 15.33 -6.31
CA LEU A 44 -44.15 16.70 -6.42
C LEU A 44 -43.65 16.96 -7.85
N PRO A 45 -43.94 18.15 -8.42
CA PRO A 45 -43.38 18.52 -9.71
C PRO A 45 -41.87 18.67 -9.61
N ASN A 46 -41.15 18.24 -10.65
CA ASN A 46 -39.69 18.26 -10.72
C ASN A 46 -39.10 19.66 -10.46
N ASP A 47 -39.79 20.72 -10.88
CA ASP A 47 -39.37 22.12 -10.67
C ASP A 47 -39.30 22.53 -9.19
N SER A 48 -40.03 21.85 -8.31
CA SER A 48 -39.94 22.06 -6.85
C SER A 48 -38.88 21.17 -6.20
N LEU A 49 -38.54 20.03 -6.82
CA LEU A 49 -37.56 19.08 -6.31
C LEU A 49 -36.13 19.51 -6.67
N PHE A 50 -35.95 20.14 -7.83
CA PHE A 50 -34.64 20.46 -8.37
C PHE A 50 -34.53 21.94 -8.74
N TYR A 51 -33.53 22.60 -8.17
CA TYR A 51 -33.10 23.93 -8.59
C TYR A 51 -31.78 23.82 -9.35
N VAL A 52 -31.79 24.17 -10.63
CA VAL A 52 -30.56 24.23 -11.44
C VAL A 52 -29.92 25.59 -11.24
N ASP A 53 -28.97 25.66 -10.30
CA ASP A 53 -28.20 26.88 -10.07
C ASP A 53 -27.30 27.18 -11.29
N SER A 54 -27.80 28.06 -12.15
CA SER A 54 -27.12 28.52 -13.36
C SER A 54 -26.23 29.73 -13.09
N SER A 55 -26.07 30.15 -11.83
CA SER A 55 -25.24 31.28 -11.48
C SER A 55 -23.76 30.95 -11.74
N LYS A 56 -23.15 31.68 -12.67
CA LYS A 56 -21.71 31.59 -12.94
C LYS A 56 -20.99 32.40 -11.87
N ASP A 57 -20.72 31.77 -10.73
CA ASP A 57 -20.04 32.47 -9.64
C ASP A 57 -18.56 32.77 -10.01
N LEU A 58 -18.34 33.96 -10.56
CA LEU A 58 -17.05 34.41 -11.11
C LEU A 58 -15.97 34.47 -10.02
N SER A 59 -16.37 34.72 -8.77
CA SER A 59 -15.49 34.81 -7.61
C SER A 59 -14.80 33.47 -7.31
N VAL A 60 -15.56 32.37 -7.37
CA VAL A 60 -15.07 31.01 -7.18
C VAL A 60 -14.18 30.59 -8.34
N LYS A 61 -14.58 30.91 -9.58
CA LYS A 61 -13.75 30.65 -10.77
C LYS A 61 -12.41 31.38 -10.70
N GLN A 62 -12.40 32.66 -10.31
CA GLN A 62 -11.16 33.41 -10.12
C GLN A 62 -10.28 32.84 -9.01
N LYS A 63 -10.87 32.37 -7.89
CA LYS A 63 -10.11 31.70 -6.82
C LYS A 63 -9.47 30.39 -7.32
N ILE A 64 -10.23 29.58 -8.06
CA ILE A 64 -9.73 28.33 -8.66
C ILE A 64 -8.60 28.62 -9.64
N GLU A 65 -8.76 29.62 -10.52
CA GLU A 65 -7.76 29.97 -11.51
C GLU A 65 -6.49 30.53 -10.86
N LYS A 66 -6.61 31.37 -9.82
CA LYS A 66 -5.47 31.83 -9.01
C LYS A 66 -4.73 30.68 -8.33
N HIS A 67 -5.46 29.65 -7.86
CA HIS A 67 -4.82 28.46 -7.27
C HIS A 67 -4.16 27.57 -8.32
N ARG A 68 -4.71 27.49 -9.54
CA ARG A 68 -4.09 26.78 -10.67
C ARG A 68 -2.83 27.46 -11.20
N GLN A 69 -2.80 28.79 -11.16
CA GLN A 69 -1.64 29.59 -11.57
C GLN A 69 -0.50 29.60 -10.54
N LYS A 70 -0.76 29.22 -9.28
CA LYS A 70 0.30 29.09 -8.26
C LYS A 70 1.12 27.82 -8.53
N VAL A 71 2.34 28.03 -9.01
CA VAL A 71 3.35 26.98 -9.17
C VAL A 71 3.74 26.43 -7.79
N LEU A 72 3.97 25.12 -7.69
CA LEU A 72 4.38 24.47 -6.45
C LEU A 72 5.69 25.07 -5.93
N ARG A 73 5.86 25.15 -4.60
CA ARG A 73 7.04 25.79 -3.99
C ARG A 73 8.37 25.16 -4.44
N VAL A 74 8.38 23.84 -4.61
CA VAL A 74 9.55 23.10 -5.14
C VAL A 74 9.87 23.51 -6.58
N ASP A 75 8.86 23.66 -7.44
CA ASP A 75 9.05 24.05 -8.83
C ASP A 75 9.44 25.52 -8.95
N SER A 76 8.89 26.38 -8.08
CA SER A 76 9.24 27.81 -7.99
C SER A 76 10.71 28.02 -7.60
N VAL A 77 11.28 27.16 -6.75
CA VAL A 77 12.70 27.22 -6.36
C VAL A 77 13.62 26.78 -7.50
N LEU A 78 13.11 25.95 -8.43
CA LEU A 78 13.86 25.46 -9.59
C LEU A 78 13.73 26.37 -10.83
N GLN A 79 12.83 27.36 -10.80
CA GLN A 79 12.73 28.35 -11.88
C GLN A 79 14.01 29.20 -11.92
N LYS A 80 14.55 29.39 -13.13
CA LYS A 80 15.75 30.20 -13.34
C LYS A 80 15.48 31.65 -12.96
N ASN A 81 16.34 32.21 -12.13
CA ASN A 81 16.24 33.61 -11.75
C ASN A 81 16.54 34.51 -12.97
N PRO A 82 15.58 35.33 -13.44
CA PRO A 82 15.76 36.17 -14.63
C PRO A 82 16.83 37.25 -14.45
N PHE A 83 17.18 37.60 -13.20
CA PHE A 83 18.18 38.62 -12.89
C PHE A 83 19.62 38.09 -12.81
N VAL A 84 19.81 36.76 -12.88
CA VAL A 84 21.14 36.14 -12.83
C VAL A 84 21.48 35.61 -14.22
N GLN A 85 22.42 36.27 -14.90
CA GLN A 85 22.96 35.77 -16.16
C GLN A 85 23.81 34.52 -15.87
N ALA A 86 23.58 33.45 -16.63
CA ALA A 86 24.35 32.22 -16.47
C ALA A 86 25.81 32.46 -16.92
N VAL A 87 26.77 32.15 -16.05
CA VAL A 87 28.20 32.27 -16.37
C VAL A 87 28.54 31.25 -17.47
N PRO A 88 29.13 31.68 -18.60
CA PRO A 88 29.52 30.75 -19.66
C PRO A 88 30.62 29.83 -19.14
N SER A 89 30.34 28.53 -19.07
CA SER A 89 31.35 27.53 -18.70
C SER A 89 32.36 27.35 -19.84
N SER A 90 33.64 27.26 -19.50
CA SER A 90 34.80 27.31 -20.40
C SER A 90 35.00 26.07 -21.30
N LYS A 91 33.95 25.26 -21.53
CA LYS A 91 33.98 24.16 -22.50
C LYS A 91 32.65 24.09 -23.25
N SER A 92 32.48 24.91 -24.28
CA SER A 92 31.39 24.74 -25.24
C SER A 92 31.69 23.52 -26.11
N LYS A 93 30.97 22.42 -25.88
CA LYS A 93 30.83 21.41 -26.95
C LYS A 93 29.94 22.02 -28.04
N PRO A 94 30.32 21.97 -29.33
CA PRO A 94 29.45 22.46 -30.40
C PRO A 94 28.18 21.61 -30.46
N LYS A 95 27.01 22.26 -30.29
CA LYS A 95 25.71 21.61 -30.44
C LYS A 95 25.47 21.31 -31.92
N LYS A 96 25.33 20.03 -32.27
CA LYS A 96 24.79 19.58 -33.56
C LYS A 96 23.38 20.17 -33.73
N SER A 97 23.17 20.85 -34.85
CA SER A 97 21.88 21.40 -35.26
C SER A 97 20.90 20.28 -35.62
N ILE A 98 19.92 20.02 -34.76
CA ILE A 98 18.73 19.27 -35.16
C ILE A 98 17.85 20.22 -35.97
N LYS A 99 17.71 19.91 -37.27
CA LYS A 99 16.87 20.60 -38.24
C LYS A 99 15.42 20.66 -37.72
N LYS A 100 14.85 21.87 -37.62
CA LYS A 100 13.41 22.08 -37.48
C LYS A 100 12.73 21.73 -38.81
N GLN A 101 11.87 20.72 -38.79
CA GLN A 101 10.88 20.53 -39.86
C GLN A 101 9.77 21.56 -39.70
N LYS A 102 9.29 22.01 -40.86
CA LYS A 102 8.42 23.14 -41.11
C LYS A 102 7.11 22.54 -41.60
N ASP A 103 6.10 22.47 -40.75
CA ASP A 103 4.78 21.98 -41.18
C ASP A 103 3.86 23.14 -41.52
N VAL A 104 3.29 22.97 -42.71
CA VAL A 104 2.54 23.89 -43.54
C VAL A 104 1.05 23.73 -43.26
N LEU A 105 0.35 24.86 -43.31
CA LEU A 105 -1.12 24.98 -43.31
C LEU A 105 -1.74 24.10 -44.40
N LYS A 106 -2.80 23.35 -44.07
CA LYS A 106 -3.81 22.93 -45.06
C LYS A 106 -5.23 23.07 -44.52
N GLU A 107 -6.06 23.54 -45.43
CA GLU A 107 -7.41 24.06 -45.30
C GLU A 107 -8.49 22.98 -45.19
N LYS A 108 -9.71 23.45 -44.91
CA LYS A 108 -10.98 22.74 -44.80
C LYS A 108 -11.48 22.29 -46.17
N ASP A 109 -12.23 21.19 -46.20
CA ASP A 109 -13.37 21.02 -47.11
C ASP A 109 -14.50 20.23 -46.42
N ALA A 110 -15.73 20.68 -46.66
CA ALA A 110 -17.00 20.07 -46.26
C ALA A 110 -17.32 18.86 -47.17
N THR A 111 -18.22 17.90 -46.90
CA THR A 111 -19.68 18.03 -46.67
C THR A 111 -20.31 16.61 -46.51
N LEU A 112 -21.50 16.52 -45.88
CA LEU A 112 -22.56 15.45 -45.93
C LEU A 112 -22.35 14.20 -45.04
N ASP A 113 -23.27 13.66 -44.25
CA ASP A 113 -24.69 13.90 -43.90
C ASP A 113 -25.01 13.10 -42.60
N CYS A 114 -26.02 13.54 -41.82
CA CYS A 114 -26.49 12.91 -40.57
C CYS A 114 -27.27 11.58 -40.78
N PRO A 115 -27.48 10.77 -39.74
CA PRO A 115 -28.81 10.79 -39.13
C PRO A 115 -28.82 10.81 -37.59
N MET A 116 -29.89 11.42 -37.08
CA MET A 116 -30.29 11.44 -35.67
C MET A 116 -30.81 10.07 -35.27
N ASP A 117 -30.21 9.47 -34.26
CA ASP A 117 -30.82 8.36 -33.52
C ASP A 117 -31.12 8.82 -32.10
N ASP A 118 -32.39 9.12 -31.87
CA ASP A 118 -33.01 9.27 -30.56
C ASP A 118 -32.90 7.96 -29.79
N SER A 119 -31.83 7.78 -29.02
CA SER A 119 -31.83 6.83 -27.91
C SER A 119 -31.79 7.61 -26.61
N VAL A 120 -32.99 7.82 -26.08
CA VAL A 120 -33.31 7.96 -24.66
C VAL A 120 -32.10 7.56 -23.80
N ILE A 121 -31.45 8.55 -23.17
CA ILE A 121 -30.50 8.29 -22.09
C ILE A 121 -31.35 7.75 -20.94
N ALA A 122 -31.68 6.46 -21.03
CA ALA A 122 -32.11 5.68 -19.89
C ALA A 122 -31.05 5.94 -18.83
N SER A 123 -31.50 6.46 -17.70
CA SER A 123 -30.72 6.67 -16.49
C SER A 123 -29.91 5.40 -16.22
N GLY A 124 -28.70 5.37 -16.74
CA GLY A 124 -27.79 4.26 -16.60
C GLY A 124 -27.36 4.29 -15.15
N MET A 125 -28.08 3.54 -14.32
CA MET A 125 -27.53 2.99 -13.08
C MET A 125 -26.26 2.26 -13.49
N LEU A 126 -25.16 3.02 -13.51
CA LEU A 126 -23.82 2.50 -13.67
C LEU A 126 -23.64 1.59 -12.48
N ASP A 127 -23.62 0.29 -12.74
CA ASP A 127 -23.37 -0.69 -11.70
C ASP A 127 -21.94 -0.45 -11.20
N ILE A 128 -21.84 0.29 -10.10
CA ILE A 128 -20.58 0.63 -9.41
C ILE A 128 -19.84 -0.65 -8.99
N TRP A 129 -20.52 -1.80 -8.99
CA TRP A 129 -20.00 -3.10 -8.61
C TRP A 129 -19.84 -4.06 -9.80
N ALA A 130 -20.27 -3.68 -11.01
CA ALA A 130 -19.97 -4.43 -12.22
C ALA A 130 -18.49 -4.25 -12.55
N ASN A 131 -17.73 -5.32 -12.32
CA ASN A 131 -16.30 -5.41 -12.60
C ASN A 131 -16.02 -5.59 -14.11
N GLU A 132 -16.87 -5.04 -14.98
CA GLU A 132 -16.68 -5.03 -16.42
C GLU A 132 -16.78 -3.60 -16.94
N GLY A 133 -15.63 -3.08 -17.32
CA GLY A 133 -15.50 -1.77 -17.91
C GLY A 133 -14.07 -1.33 -17.80
N ASP A 134 -13.33 -1.42 -18.90
CA ASP A 134 -12.02 -0.82 -19.14
C ASP A 134 -12.11 0.73 -19.13
N ASN A 135 -12.72 1.27 -18.08
CA ASN A 135 -12.70 2.68 -17.78
C ASN A 135 -11.33 2.98 -17.21
N LYS A 136 -10.58 3.80 -17.95
CA LYS A 136 -9.28 4.39 -17.58
C LYS A 136 -9.40 5.28 -16.33
N SER A 137 -9.87 4.73 -15.22
CA SER A 137 -9.79 5.34 -13.91
C SER A 137 -8.32 5.37 -13.53
N LYS A 138 -7.82 6.55 -13.14
CA LYS A 138 -6.43 6.72 -12.71
C LYS A 138 -6.20 5.79 -11.51
N LYS A 139 -5.48 4.69 -11.72
CA LYS A 139 -5.11 3.75 -10.64
C LYS A 139 -4.36 4.54 -9.58
N VAL A 140 -5.02 4.80 -8.45
CA VAL A 140 -4.38 5.44 -7.30
C VAL A 140 -3.31 4.47 -6.78
N SER A 141 -2.06 4.91 -6.76
CA SER A 141 -0.96 4.11 -6.21
C SER A 141 -1.22 3.84 -4.73
N LYS A 142 -1.20 2.57 -4.33
CA LYS A 142 -1.39 2.18 -2.92
C LYS A 142 -0.26 2.79 -2.07
N PRO A 143 -0.57 3.34 -0.88
CA PRO A 143 0.44 3.99 -0.03
C PRO A 143 1.44 3.00 0.60
N SER A 144 1.08 1.72 0.73
CA SER A 144 1.91 0.69 1.33
C SER A 144 1.90 -0.61 0.52
N VAL A 145 2.98 -1.39 0.61
CA VAL A 145 3.10 -2.75 0.03
C VAL A 145 2.24 -3.75 0.80
N ILE A 146 2.17 -3.59 2.13
CA ILE A 146 1.41 -4.45 3.05
C ILE A 146 -0.08 -4.12 2.97
N PRO A 147 -0.99 -5.12 2.93
CA PRO A 147 -2.43 -4.91 2.91
C PRO A 147 -2.93 -4.19 4.17
N ALA A 148 -4.03 -3.43 4.03
CA ALA A 148 -4.60 -2.66 5.15
C ALA A 148 -5.30 -3.52 6.21
N VAL A 149 -5.85 -4.66 5.79
CA VAL A 149 -6.53 -5.63 6.64
C VAL A 149 -5.76 -6.92 6.53
N GLU A 150 -5.25 -7.39 7.65
CA GLU A 150 -4.59 -8.69 7.76
C GLU A 150 -5.65 -9.72 8.13
N VAL A 151 -5.68 -10.83 7.41
CA VAL A 151 -6.58 -11.94 7.70
C VAL A 151 -5.87 -12.82 8.71
N GLU A 152 -6.45 -12.96 9.90
CA GLU A 152 -5.93 -13.84 10.94
C GLU A 152 -6.07 -15.31 10.53
N ALA A 153 -5.23 -16.17 11.11
CA ALA A 153 -5.29 -17.61 10.87
C ALA A 153 -6.62 -18.19 11.37
N PRO A 154 -7.19 -19.21 10.71
CA PRO A 154 -8.47 -19.82 11.11
C PRO A 154 -8.42 -20.43 12.53
N GLY A 155 -7.23 -20.80 13.01
CA GLY A 155 -6.99 -21.28 14.37
C GLY A 155 -7.21 -20.24 15.47
N CYS A 156 -7.28 -18.95 15.13
CA CYS A 156 -7.56 -17.86 16.08
C CYS A 156 -9.06 -17.59 16.24
N SER A 157 -9.92 -18.30 15.52
CA SER A 157 -11.37 -18.16 15.67
C SER A 157 -11.84 -18.62 17.05
N PHE A 158 -13.08 -18.22 17.43
CA PHE A 158 -13.66 -18.59 18.73
C PHE A 158 -13.83 -20.11 18.92
N ASN A 159 -14.16 -20.82 17.84
CA ASN A 159 -14.36 -22.26 17.84
C ASN A 159 -13.57 -22.89 16.68
N PRO A 160 -12.23 -22.93 16.79
CA PRO A 160 -11.36 -23.40 15.72
C PRO A 160 -11.42 -24.93 15.62
N THR A 161 -11.15 -25.46 14.43
CA THR A 161 -10.84 -26.88 14.27
C THR A 161 -9.57 -27.22 15.05
N TYR A 162 -9.47 -28.44 15.57
CA TYR A 162 -8.32 -28.86 16.37
C TYR A 162 -6.98 -28.65 15.64
N GLU A 163 -6.90 -29.04 14.36
CA GLU A 163 -5.68 -28.88 13.55
C GLU A 163 -5.27 -27.41 13.40
N SER A 164 -6.19 -26.54 12.97
CA SER A 164 -5.89 -25.12 12.80
C SER A 164 -5.52 -24.43 14.11
N HIS A 165 -6.12 -24.83 15.23
CA HIS A 165 -5.78 -24.33 16.55
C HIS A 165 -4.36 -24.71 16.96
N GLN A 166 -3.97 -25.98 16.76
CA GLN A 166 -2.61 -26.44 17.04
C GLN A 166 -1.58 -25.73 16.16
N GLU A 167 -1.87 -25.51 14.88
CA GLU A 167 -0.98 -24.75 13.99
C GLU A 167 -0.77 -23.31 14.48
N SER A 168 -1.85 -22.62 14.86
CA SER A 168 -1.78 -21.25 15.36
C SER A 168 -1.01 -21.16 16.69
N LEU A 169 -1.27 -22.10 17.61
CA LEU A 169 -0.49 -22.22 18.85
C LEU A 169 0.99 -22.52 18.57
N ALA A 170 1.29 -23.44 17.66
CA ALA A 170 2.65 -23.78 17.28
C ALA A 170 3.39 -22.57 16.71
N GLN A 171 2.72 -21.77 15.87
CA GLN A 171 3.30 -20.52 15.36
C GLN A 171 3.61 -19.54 16.50
N ALA A 172 2.68 -19.33 17.42
CA ALA A 172 2.89 -18.42 18.56
C ALA A 172 4.04 -18.90 19.47
N VAL A 173 4.12 -20.21 19.74
CA VAL A 173 5.21 -20.82 20.52
C VAL A 173 6.55 -20.65 19.78
N ALA A 174 6.59 -20.85 18.48
CA ALA A 174 7.80 -20.69 17.68
C ALA A 174 8.33 -19.24 17.73
N GLU A 175 7.45 -18.24 17.66
CA GLU A 175 7.82 -16.82 17.77
C GLU A 175 8.43 -16.48 19.14
N GLU A 176 7.86 -16.99 20.24
CA GLU A 176 8.40 -16.77 21.59
C GLU A 176 9.71 -17.52 21.80
N MET A 177 9.81 -18.78 21.37
CA MET A 177 11.06 -19.55 21.42
C MET A 177 12.16 -18.90 20.61
N GLN A 178 11.85 -18.33 19.44
CA GLN A 178 12.82 -17.58 18.65
C GLN A 178 13.36 -16.35 19.41
N LYS A 179 12.52 -15.64 20.16
CA LYS A 179 12.96 -14.51 21.00
C LYS A 179 13.85 -14.99 22.14
N VAL A 180 13.49 -16.10 22.78
CA VAL A 180 14.30 -16.71 23.85
C VAL A 180 15.68 -17.10 23.31
N TYR A 181 15.73 -17.82 22.19
CA TYR A 181 17.00 -18.19 21.55
C TYR A 181 17.83 -16.98 21.12
N GLN A 182 17.21 -15.91 20.62
CA GLN A 182 17.94 -14.68 20.27
C GLN A 182 18.55 -14.00 21.50
N ASN A 183 17.88 -14.07 22.65
CA ASN A 183 18.39 -13.52 23.89
C ASN A 183 19.51 -14.38 24.48
N GLU A 184 19.40 -15.71 24.40
CA GLU A 184 20.37 -16.65 24.97
C GLU A 184 21.63 -16.83 24.12
N LEU A 185 21.50 -16.89 22.79
CA LEU A 185 22.64 -16.99 21.86
C LEU A 185 23.22 -15.62 21.51
N GLY A 186 22.54 -14.54 21.86
CA GLY A 186 22.96 -13.18 21.57
C GLY A 186 24.24 -12.81 22.34
N PRO A 187 25.13 -11.98 21.77
CA PRO A 187 26.25 -11.45 22.54
C PRO A 187 25.69 -10.66 23.72
N GLU A 188 26.26 -10.87 24.91
CA GLU A 188 25.88 -10.09 26.08
C GLU A 188 26.06 -8.59 25.77
N PRO A 189 25.08 -7.74 26.14
CA PRO A 189 25.21 -6.32 25.89
C PRO A 189 26.42 -5.80 26.66
N ILE A 190 27.31 -5.11 25.96
CA ILE A 190 28.49 -4.48 26.56
C ILE A 190 28.00 -3.63 27.74
N PRO A 191 28.53 -3.83 28.96
CA PRO A 191 28.08 -3.09 30.13
C PRO A 191 28.25 -1.59 29.87
N PHE A 192 27.22 -0.82 30.24
CA PHE A 192 27.18 0.63 29.99
C PHE A 192 28.33 1.38 30.68
N THR A 193 28.84 0.84 31.79
CA THR A 193 30.04 1.32 32.48
C THR A 193 30.94 0.13 32.78
N VAL A 194 32.07 0.04 32.09
CA VAL A 194 33.23 -0.72 32.57
C VAL A 194 33.95 0.20 33.55
N SER A 195 34.17 -0.23 34.80
CA SER A 195 35.02 0.51 35.73
C SER A 195 36.45 0.52 35.16
N GLY A 196 36.84 1.62 34.52
CA GLY A 196 38.17 1.74 33.94
C GLY A 196 39.23 1.76 35.04
N HIS A 197 40.14 0.78 35.03
CA HIS A 197 41.48 1.02 35.52
C HIS A 197 42.15 2.03 34.59
N ALA A 198 42.95 2.95 35.15
CA ALA A 198 43.78 3.83 34.32
C ALA A 198 44.70 2.94 33.47
N ILE A 199 44.57 3.05 32.14
CA ILE A 199 45.43 2.35 31.20
C ILE A 199 46.78 3.07 31.26
N ASP A 200 47.83 2.36 31.71
CA ASP A 200 49.19 2.91 31.72
C ASP A 200 49.63 3.22 30.29
N ASP A 201 50.48 4.24 30.10
CA ASP A 201 50.83 4.77 28.77
C ASP A 201 51.52 3.74 27.85
N GLU A 202 52.01 2.64 28.41
CA GLU A 202 52.60 1.49 27.72
C GLU A 202 51.53 0.65 26.97
N ASP A 203 50.35 0.47 27.56
CA ASP A 203 49.24 -0.28 26.94
C ASP A 203 48.52 0.52 25.85
N ARG A 204 48.62 1.85 25.89
CA ARG A 204 48.11 2.74 24.85
C ARG A 204 48.85 2.54 23.52
N TYR A 205 50.14 2.21 23.59
CA TYR A 205 51.00 1.99 22.42
C TYR A 205 50.60 0.75 21.61
N PHE A 206 50.05 -0.29 22.26
CA PHE A 206 49.59 -1.51 21.58
C PHE A 206 48.28 -1.30 20.81
N LEU A 207 47.40 -0.40 21.24
CA LEU A 207 46.15 -0.10 20.52
C LEU A 207 46.35 0.77 19.27
N GLU A 208 47.42 1.56 19.22
CA GLU A 208 47.71 2.45 18.09
C GLU A 208 48.34 1.69 16.89
N VAL A 209 48.97 0.54 17.13
CA VAL A 209 49.59 -0.29 16.08
C VAL A 209 48.55 -0.93 15.15
N ASP A 210 47.43 -1.40 15.68
CA ASP A 210 46.39 -2.10 14.88
C ASP A 210 45.43 -1.16 14.14
N ASN A 211 45.46 0.14 14.43
CA ASN A 211 44.66 1.16 13.73
C ASN A 211 45.44 1.83 12.58
N ALA A 212 46.72 1.48 12.40
CA ALA A 212 47.42 1.69 11.15
C ALA A 212 46.82 0.70 10.14
N SER A 213 45.97 1.25 9.27
CA SER A 213 45.50 0.61 8.05
C SER A 213 46.60 -0.26 7.45
N ASP A 214 46.33 -1.57 7.38
CA ASP A 214 47.08 -2.54 6.59
C ASP A 214 46.83 -2.27 5.09
N ASP A 215 47.24 -1.07 4.64
CA ASP A 215 47.32 -0.63 3.23
C ASP A 215 48.79 -0.54 2.78
N GLU A 216 49.68 -1.31 3.40
CA GLU A 216 51.08 -1.41 3.00
C GLU A 216 51.46 -2.89 2.95
N GLY A 217 50.83 -3.61 2.02
CA GLY A 217 50.95 -5.07 1.97
C GLY A 217 50.65 -5.73 0.64
N ASN A 218 50.87 -5.07 -0.52
CA ASN A 218 51.18 -5.79 -1.78
C ASN A 218 51.68 -4.87 -2.93
N VAL A 219 52.84 -4.23 -2.77
CA VAL A 219 53.56 -3.54 -3.87
C VAL A 219 54.86 -4.24 -4.23
N GLU A 220 54.92 -5.58 -4.14
CA GLU A 220 56.07 -6.34 -4.67
C GLU A 220 55.61 -7.65 -5.32
N ASN A 221 54.84 -7.53 -6.40
CA ASN A 221 54.80 -8.55 -7.45
C ASN A 221 54.24 -8.00 -8.75
N LEU A 222 55.04 -7.19 -9.45
CA LEU A 222 54.98 -7.13 -10.91
C LEU A 222 56.39 -7.20 -11.45
N SER A 223 56.80 -8.44 -11.66
CA SER A 223 57.87 -8.82 -12.57
C SER A 223 57.80 -7.99 -13.85
N GLU A 224 58.91 -7.35 -14.15
CA GLU A 224 59.26 -6.86 -15.48
C GLU A 224 59.16 -8.02 -16.48
N ASN A 225 58.01 -8.22 -17.14
CA ASN A 225 57.92 -8.99 -18.39
C ASN A 225 56.56 -8.73 -19.09
N ALA A 226 56.64 -7.98 -20.19
CA ALA A 226 55.76 -7.98 -21.36
C ALA A 226 54.30 -8.49 -21.18
N HIS A 227 53.33 -7.57 -21.07
CA HIS A 227 51.92 -7.92 -21.26
C HIS A 227 51.18 -6.97 -22.21
N GLU A 228 51.68 -6.83 -23.44
CA GLU A 228 50.88 -6.23 -24.53
C GLU A 228 49.86 -7.22 -25.15
N ASN A 229 49.79 -8.47 -24.66
CA ASN A 229 48.99 -9.53 -25.28
C ASN A 229 47.94 -10.21 -24.37
N SER A 230 47.18 -9.50 -23.54
CA SER A 230 45.85 -10.01 -23.15
C SER A 230 44.81 -8.96 -22.70
N LEU A 231 44.62 -7.92 -23.50
CA LEU A 231 43.38 -7.12 -23.45
C LEU A 231 42.09 -7.96 -23.51
N PRO A 232 41.97 -9.05 -24.32
CA PRO A 232 40.77 -9.88 -24.32
C PRO A 232 40.48 -10.58 -22.99
N ASP A 233 41.49 -11.05 -22.25
CA ASP A 233 41.25 -11.71 -20.94
C ASP A 233 40.81 -10.70 -19.88
N ILE A 234 41.39 -9.50 -19.89
CA ILE A 234 40.96 -8.39 -19.01
C ILE A 234 39.50 -8.00 -19.32
N ILE A 235 39.10 -7.95 -20.59
CA ILE A 235 37.70 -7.66 -20.98
C ILE A 235 36.77 -8.77 -20.50
N GLN A 236 37.18 -10.04 -20.59
CA GLN A 236 36.40 -11.17 -20.07
C GLN A 236 36.29 -11.16 -18.55
N GLU A 237 37.35 -10.75 -17.84
CA GLU A 237 37.37 -10.59 -16.39
C GLU A 237 36.44 -9.47 -15.93
N ILE A 238 36.52 -8.28 -16.55
CA ILE A 238 35.60 -7.16 -16.29
C ILE A 238 34.15 -7.56 -16.55
N ALA A 239 33.87 -8.31 -17.62
CA ALA A 239 32.52 -8.78 -17.92
C ALA A 239 31.98 -9.76 -16.85
N LYS A 240 32.82 -10.67 -16.35
CA LYS A 240 32.46 -11.59 -15.25
C LYS A 240 32.23 -10.82 -13.95
N GLU A 241 33.07 -9.84 -13.63
CA GLU A 241 32.93 -8.98 -12.46
C GLU A 241 31.64 -8.14 -12.52
N ASP A 242 31.31 -7.56 -13.68
CA ASP A 242 30.07 -6.84 -13.92
C ASP A 242 28.84 -7.73 -13.73
N GLU A 243 28.88 -8.98 -14.19
CA GLU A 243 27.82 -9.96 -13.95
C GLU A 243 27.67 -10.31 -12.46
N GLU A 244 28.76 -10.49 -11.74
CA GLU A 244 28.74 -10.74 -10.30
C GLU A 244 28.19 -9.53 -9.53
N ASN A 245 28.63 -8.33 -9.88
CA ASN A 245 28.14 -7.08 -9.30
C ASN A 245 26.64 -6.89 -9.57
N LYS A 246 26.16 -7.20 -10.79
CA LYS A 246 24.73 -7.24 -11.11
C LYS A 246 23.99 -8.27 -10.27
N LYS A 247 24.50 -9.50 -10.13
CA LYS A 247 23.90 -10.53 -9.26
C LYS A 247 23.84 -10.08 -7.81
N ARG A 248 24.91 -9.46 -7.29
CA ARG A 248 24.96 -8.89 -5.93
C ARG A 248 23.95 -7.76 -5.74
N HIS A 249 23.81 -6.87 -6.72
CA HIS A 249 22.81 -5.81 -6.72
C HIS A 249 21.39 -6.40 -6.70
N MET A 250 21.11 -7.37 -7.57
CA MET A 250 19.81 -8.05 -7.62
C MET A 250 19.48 -8.74 -6.30
N ARG A 251 20.43 -9.45 -5.67
CA ARG A 251 20.25 -10.06 -4.34
C ARG A 251 19.87 -9.01 -3.29
N ARG A 252 20.52 -7.84 -3.29
CA ARG A 252 20.18 -6.73 -2.38
C ARG A 252 18.77 -6.19 -2.62
N LEU A 253 18.36 -6.05 -3.87
CA LEU A 253 17.01 -5.60 -4.23
C LEU A 253 15.94 -6.60 -3.80
N VAL A 254 16.13 -7.89 -4.06
CA VAL A 254 15.21 -8.96 -3.64
C VAL A 254 15.09 -8.98 -2.11
N ALA A 255 16.20 -8.99 -1.38
CA ALA A 255 16.20 -8.96 0.08
C ALA A 255 15.50 -7.70 0.63
N LYS A 256 15.65 -6.54 -0.03
CA LYS A 256 14.93 -5.31 0.33
C LYS A 256 13.43 -5.43 0.07
N GLN A 257 13.03 -5.98 -1.06
CA GLN A 257 11.61 -6.21 -1.38
C GLN A 257 10.95 -7.19 -0.40
N GLU A 258 11.61 -8.30 -0.09
CA GLU A 258 11.14 -9.27 0.92
C GLU A 258 10.99 -8.64 2.30
N ARG A 259 11.98 -7.83 2.73
CA ARG A 259 11.90 -7.09 3.99
C ARG A 259 10.72 -6.12 4.01
N LEU A 260 10.47 -5.40 2.92
CA LEU A 260 9.35 -4.44 2.82
C LEU A 260 7.97 -5.10 2.80
N LYS A 261 7.87 -6.38 2.44
CA LYS A 261 6.62 -7.17 2.53
C LYS A 261 6.28 -7.54 3.97
N VAL A 262 7.27 -7.69 4.84
CA VAL A 262 7.07 -8.15 6.23
C VAL A 262 7.03 -6.99 7.21
N ARG A 263 7.96 -6.03 7.07
CA ARG A 263 8.15 -4.93 8.02
C ARG A 263 8.26 -3.58 7.33
N PRO A 264 7.80 -2.50 8.00
CA PRO A 264 7.92 -1.16 7.47
C PRO A 264 9.40 -0.72 7.40
N PRO A 265 9.74 0.22 6.51
CA PRO A 265 11.01 0.93 6.58
C PRO A 265 11.11 1.69 7.92
N ARG A 266 12.34 1.92 8.37
CA ARG A 266 12.56 2.67 9.63
C ARG A 266 12.24 4.14 9.42
N LEU A 267 11.08 4.57 9.91
CA LEU A 267 10.61 5.96 9.81
C LEU A 267 11.11 6.87 10.93
N GLY A 268 11.59 6.30 12.05
CA GLY A 268 12.00 7.08 13.21
C GLY A 268 13.02 6.40 14.13
N ARG A 269 13.11 6.91 15.36
CA ARG A 269 14.06 6.41 16.38
C ARG A 269 13.80 4.96 16.76
N HIS A 270 12.55 4.54 16.85
CA HIS A 270 12.19 3.17 17.21
C HIS A 270 12.05 2.27 15.99
N LYS A 271 12.34 0.98 16.17
CA LYS A 271 12.03 -0.07 15.18
C LYS A 271 10.59 -0.52 15.39
N PHE A 272 9.93 -0.99 14.33
CA PHE A 272 8.61 -1.61 14.46
C PHE A 272 8.76 -2.96 15.15
N GLU A 273 7.97 -3.17 16.19
CA GLU A 273 7.84 -4.44 16.90
C GLU A 273 6.44 -5.00 16.63
N PRO A 274 6.33 -6.24 16.10
CA PRO A 274 5.05 -6.86 15.84
C PRO A 274 4.30 -7.13 17.15
N ALA A 275 2.97 -7.04 17.10
CA ALA A 275 2.14 -7.46 18.22
C ALA A 275 2.22 -8.99 18.37
N PRO A 276 2.19 -9.53 19.60
CA PRO A 276 2.15 -10.97 19.81
C PRO A 276 0.88 -11.57 19.21
N THR A 277 1.02 -12.75 18.62
CA THR A 277 -0.08 -13.49 18.00
C THR A 277 -1.14 -13.82 19.07
N GLN A 278 -2.40 -13.45 18.80
CA GLN A 278 -3.52 -13.68 19.72
C GLN A 278 -4.14 -15.04 19.44
N VAL A 279 -3.88 -16.01 20.32
CA VAL A 279 -4.43 -17.36 20.24
C VAL A 279 -5.04 -17.72 21.59
N LEU A 280 -6.21 -18.37 21.56
CA LEU A 280 -6.84 -18.90 22.78
C LEU A 280 -6.07 -20.14 23.25
N LEU A 281 -5.83 -20.26 24.54
CA LEU A 281 -5.24 -21.47 25.11
C LEU A 281 -6.28 -22.61 25.13
N SER A 282 -5.81 -23.86 25.19
CA SER A 282 -6.69 -25.05 25.27
C SER A 282 -7.65 -25.00 26.47
N GLU A 283 -7.22 -24.42 27.59
CA GLU A 283 -8.06 -24.22 28.79
C GLU A 283 -9.15 -23.15 28.59
N GLU A 284 -8.95 -22.24 27.64
CA GLU A 284 -9.84 -21.11 27.38
C GLU A 284 -10.92 -21.43 26.33
N ILE A 285 -10.70 -22.46 25.50
CA ILE A 285 -11.67 -22.92 24.50
C ILE A 285 -12.74 -23.76 25.20
N ASN A 286 -13.85 -23.11 25.54
CA ASN A 286 -14.94 -23.68 26.33
C ASN A 286 -16.28 -23.68 25.58
N GLY A 287 -16.27 -23.36 24.28
CA GLY A 287 -17.42 -23.42 23.36
C GLY A 287 -18.57 -22.44 23.66
N SER A 288 -18.48 -21.66 24.75
CA SER A 288 -19.52 -20.72 25.18
C SER A 288 -19.05 -19.27 25.07
N LEU A 289 -19.73 -18.48 24.24
CA LEU A 289 -19.41 -17.05 24.04
C LEU A 289 -19.51 -16.22 25.33
N ARG A 290 -20.29 -16.67 26.32
CA ARG A 290 -20.41 -15.99 27.63
C ARG A 290 -19.14 -16.10 28.48
N LYS A 291 -18.29 -17.08 28.19
CA LYS A 291 -17.03 -17.35 28.91
C LYS A 291 -15.80 -16.88 28.11
N LEU A 292 -16.00 -16.25 26.95
CA LEU A 292 -14.91 -15.73 26.12
C LEU A 292 -14.17 -14.62 26.89
N LYS A 293 -12.85 -14.75 27.01
CA LYS A 293 -12.01 -13.67 27.52
C LYS A 293 -11.88 -12.58 26.46
N GLY A 294 -11.95 -11.30 26.87
CA GLY A 294 -11.82 -10.18 25.94
C GLY A 294 -10.45 -10.16 25.26
N CYS A 295 -10.44 -10.11 23.93
CA CYS A 295 -9.24 -9.94 23.11
C CYS A 295 -8.77 -8.47 23.07
N SER A 296 -7.67 -8.22 22.34
CA SER A 296 -7.14 -6.87 22.16
C SER A 296 -8.18 -5.91 21.58
N THR A 297 -8.03 -4.62 21.89
CA THR A 297 -8.94 -3.61 21.34
C THR A 297 -8.65 -3.36 19.86
N LEU A 298 -9.69 -3.26 19.03
CA LEU A 298 -9.57 -2.95 17.60
C LEU A 298 -8.73 -1.70 17.34
N ALA A 299 -8.78 -0.70 18.22
CA ALA A 299 -7.96 0.50 18.12
C ALA A 299 -6.45 0.18 18.17
N LYS A 300 -6.02 -0.74 19.04
CA LYS A 300 -4.61 -1.16 19.14
C LYS A 300 -4.18 -1.93 17.89
N ASP A 301 -5.03 -2.82 17.38
CA ASP A 301 -4.79 -3.57 16.16
C ASP A 301 -4.65 -2.63 14.95
N ARG A 302 -5.60 -1.70 14.77
CA ARG A 302 -5.55 -0.72 13.68
C ARG A 302 -4.33 0.20 13.77
N PHE A 303 -3.96 0.63 14.98
CA PHE A 303 -2.75 1.41 15.20
C PHE A 303 -1.49 0.61 14.80
N LYS A 304 -1.39 -0.65 15.22
CA LYS A 304 -0.29 -1.55 14.84
C LYS A 304 -0.24 -1.82 13.34
N SER A 305 -1.39 -1.96 12.68
CA SER A 305 -1.51 -2.05 11.22
C SER A 305 -1.01 -0.78 10.51
N LEU A 306 -1.27 0.41 11.06
CA LEU A 306 -0.75 1.67 10.50
C LEU A 306 0.77 1.79 10.66
N GLU A 307 1.32 1.34 11.80
CA GLU A 307 2.76 1.24 12.01
C GLU A 307 3.39 0.24 11.04
N LYS A 308 2.82 -0.96 10.92
CA LYS A 308 3.31 -2.05 10.04
C LYS A 308 3.32 -1.64 8.57
N ARG A 309 2.34 -0.85 8.14
CA ARG A 309 2.27 -0.27 6.78
C ARG A 309 3.22 0.91 6.55
N GLY A 310 3.86 1.43 7.61
CA GLY A 310 4.72 2.59 7.52
C GLY A 310 3.98 3.90 7.24
N ILE A 311 2.70 3.99 7.66
CA ILE A 311 1.93 5.24 7.60
C ILE A 311 2.19 6.07 8.85
N ILE A 312 2.28 5.40 10.00
CA ILE A 312 2.63 6.00 11.28
C ILE A 312 4.00 5.47 11.71
N TYR A 313 4.80 6.31 12.34
CA TYR A 313 6.08 5.90 12.90
C TYR A 313 5.88 5.17 14.24
N PRO A 314 6.66 4.11 14.53
CA PRO A 314 6.52 3.37 15.78
C PRO A 314 6.89 4.25 16.99
N MET A 315 5.99 4.30 17.97
CA MET A 315 6.19 5.06 19.21
C MET A 315 6.34 4.11 20.40
N LYS A 316 7.40 4.29 21.21
CA LYS A 316 7.47 3.66 22.52
C LYS A 316 6.57 4.45 23.45
N GLY A 317 5.40 3.90 23.78
CA GLY A 317 4.45 4.55 24.69
C GLY A 317 5.16 4.89 26.00
N LYS A 318 5.12 6.17 26.41
CA LYS A 318 5.42 6.52 27.80
C LYS A 318 4.30 5.92 28.63
N ARG A 319 4.52 4.73 29.20
CA ARG A 319 3.64 4.21 30.25
C ARG A 319 3.71 5.23 31.38
N LYS A 320 2.64 6.01 31.55
CA LYS A 320 2.39 6.74 32.79
C LYS A 320 1.76 5.78 33.79
#